data_AF-A0A5J6A1G3-F1
#
_entry.id   AF-A0A5J6A1G3-F1
#
_cell.length_a   1.000
_cell.length_b   1.000
_cell.length_c   1.000
_cell.angle_alpha   90.00
_cell.angle_beta   90.00
_cell.angle_gamma   90.00
#
_symmetry.space_group_name_H-M   'P 1'
#
loop_
_entity.id
_entity.type
_entity.pdbx_description
1 polymer ?
#
loop_
_entity_poly.entity_id
_entity_poly.type
_entity_poly.pdbx_seq_one_letter_code
_entity_poly.pdbx_strand_id
1 'polypeptide(L)' 'LLPDGTKLKAPFKMEDSRFSVLSSGQLVIKSVAYADSGVYHCVAQVRGDIDSMSYRILVQPPGIQPADSEIIKVQKNVGE' A
#
# COMPACT_ATOMS: atom_id res chain seq x y z
N LEU A 1 4.90 4.23 13.35
CA LEU A 1 3.67 3.92 14.10
C LEU A 1 2.64 3.44 13.08
N LEU A 2 2.14 2.22 13.25
CA LEU A 2 1.08 1.65 12.42
C LEU A 2 -0.30 2.17 12.88
N PRO A 3 -1.36 2.03 12.07
CA PRO A 3 -2.70 2.54 12.40
C PRO A 3 -3.32 1.96 13.67
N ASP A 4 -2.91 0.75 14.07
CA ASP A 4 -3.34 0.07 15.29
C ASP A 4 -2.59 0.55 16.56
N GLY A 5 -1.64 1.48 16.41
CA GLY A 5 -0.78 1.97 17.50
C GLY A 5 0.53 1.18 17.67
N THR A 6 0.76 0.13 16.88
CA THR A 6 2.00 -0.65 16.93
C THR A 6 3.20 0.20 16.52
N LYS A 7 4.27 0.14 17.33
CA LYS A 7 5.52 0.87 17.09
C LYS A 7 6.59 -0.09 16.58
N LEU A 8 7.02 0.11 15.34
CA LEU A 8 8.16 -0.58 14.75
C LEU A 8 9.36 0.38 14.72
N LYS A 9 10.52 -0.07 15.20
CA LYS A 9 11.77 0.72 15.22
C LYS A 9 12.68 0.27 14.09
N ALA A 10 13.18 1.20 13.28
CA ALA A 10 14.14 0.89 12.24
C ALA A 10 15.51 0.49 12.84
N PRO A 11 16.20 -0.53 12.26
CA PRO A 11 15.67 -1.49 11.31
C PRO A 11 14.78 -2.54 12.01
N PHE A 12 13.71 -2.96 11.34
CA PHE A 12 12.80 -4.01 11.84
C PHE A 12 12.59 -5.07 10.75
N LYS A 13 12.89 -6.33 11.07
CA LYS A 13 12.56 -7.49 10.22
C LYS A 13 12.34 -8.70 11.11
N MET A 14 11.21 -9.38 10.91
CA MET A 14 10.86 -10.65 11.53
C MET A 14 10.41 -11.60 10.43
N GLU A 15 10.86 -12.85 10.44
CA GLU A 15 10.68 -13.80 9.32
C GLU A 15 9.22 -13.95 8.90
N ASP A 16 8.32 -14.09 9.88
CA ASP A 16 6.88 -14.29 9.62
C ASP A 16 6.08 -12.98 9.60
N SER A 17 6.74 -11.82 9.71
CA SER A 17 6.07 -10.53 9.67
C SER A 17 5.87 -10.06 8.23
N ARG A 18 4.62 -9.69 7.92
CA ARG A 18 4.27 -8.90 6.72
C ARG A 18 4.86 -7.49 6.73
N PHE A 19 5.23 -6.96 7.90
CA PHE A 19 5.82 -5.64 8.08
C PHE A 19 7.33 -5.72 8.22
N SER A 20 8.05 -4.83 7.52
CA SER A 20 9.47 -4.58 7.77
C SER A 20 9.78 -3.09 7.65
N VAL A 21 10.78 -2.61 8.39
CA VAL A 21 11.28 -1.23 8.29
C VAL A 21 12.76 -1.27 7.95
N LEU A 22 13.13 -0.70 6.80
CA LEU A 22 14.53 -0.59 6.39
C LEU A 22 15.30 0.36 7.31
N SER A 23 16.63 0.29 7.30
CA SER A 23 17.48 1.23 8.04
C SER A 23 17.29 2.69 7.62
N SER A 24 16.82 2.93 6.39
CA SER A 24 16.44 4.25 5.89
C SER A 24 15.13 4.80 6.48
N GLY A 25 14.40 4.01 7.27
CA GLY A 25 13.07 4.35 7.80
C GLY A 25 11.90 4.00 6.88
N GLN A 26 12.16 3.40 5.70
CA GLN A 26 11.09 2.98 4.79
C GLN A 26 10.31 1.79 5.37
N LEU A 27 8.99 1.95 5.51
CA LEU A 27 8.05 0.88 5.85
C LEU A 27 7.67 0.09 4.60
N VAL A 28 7.77 -1.23 4.69
CA VAL A 28 7.33 -2.18 3.67
C VAL A 28 6.25 -3.08 4.26
N ILE A 29 5.12 -3.20 3.57
CA ILE A 29 3.99 -4.05 3.94
C ILE A 29 3.75 -5.04 2.79
N LYS A 30 3.94 -6.34 3.04
CA LYS A 30 3.68 -7.40 2.06
C LYS A 30 2.22 -7.83 2.12
N SER A 31 1.65 -8.20 0.97
CA SER A 31 0.28 -8.75 0.88
C SER A 31 -0.76 -7.84 1.56
N VAL A 32 -0.85 -6.58 1.13
CA VAL A 32 -1.76 -5.56 1.72
C VAL A 32 -3.23 -6.01 1.67
N ALA A 33 -3.98 -5.66 2.71
CA ALA A 33 -5.40 -5.92 2.88
C ALA A 33 -6.13 -4.63 3.27
N TYR A 34 -7.46 -4.59 3.11
CA TYR A 34 -8.26 -3.40 3.43
C TYR A 34 -8.05 -2.88 4.85
N ALA A 35 -7.85 -3.79 5.81
CA ALA A 35 -7.58 -3.47 7.22
C ALA A 35 -6.26 -2.70 7.44
N ASP A 36 -5.33 -2.72 6.48
CA ASP A 36 -4.11 -1.90 6.54
C ASP A 36 -4.39 -0.42 6.20
N SER A 37 -5.59 -0.07 5.75
CA SER A 37 -5.96 1.33 5.51
C SER A 37 -5.99 2.09 6.83
N GLY A 38 -5.42 3.29 6.86
CA GLY A 38 -5.34 4.06 8.09
C GLY A 38 -4.31 5.18 8.03
N VAL A 39 -4.05 5.79 9.19
CA VAL A 39 -3.03 6.82 9.34
C VAL A 39 -1.77 6.19 9.91
N TYR A 40 -0.69 6.29 9.16
CA TYR A 40 0.65 5.84 9.53
C TYR A 40 1.46 7.06 9.94
N HIS A 41 2.29 6.92 10.97
CA HIS A 41 3.23 7.97 11.35
C HIS A 41 4.66 7.51 11.19
N CYS A 42 5.45 8.27 10.42
CA CYS A 42 6.90 8.23 10.48
C CYS A 42 7.33 9.09 11.67
N VAL A 43 8.18 8.56 12.54
CA VAL A 43 8.67 9.26 13.73
C VAL A 43 10.19 9.20 13.70
N ALA A 44 10.83 10.35 13.58
CA ALA A 44 12.27 10.50 13.68
C ALA A 44 12.60 11.03 15.07
N GLN A 45 13.49 10.34 15.79
CA GLN A 45 13.87 10.71 17.15
C GLN A 45 15.37 10.80 17.25
N VAL A 46 15.84 11.93 17.80
CA VAL A 46 17.24 12.17 18.16
C VAL A 46 17.31 12.52 19.65
N ARG A 47 18.53 12.76 20.17
CA ARG A 47 18.68 13.19 21.56
C ARG A 47 18.11 14.59 21.73
N GLY A 48 16.97 14.69 22.40
CA GLY A 48 16.33 15.95 22.77
C GLY A 48 15.29 16.47 21.79
N ASP A 49 15.02 15.76 20.69
CA ASP A 49 14.02 16.19 19.72
C ASP A 49 13.32 15.00 19.04
N ILE A 50 12.06 15.22 18.66
CA ILE A 50 11.19 14.26 17.99
C ILE A 50 10.42 15.01 16.91
N ASP A 51 10.55 14.53 15.67
CA ASP A 51 9.74 14.98 14.55
C ASP A 51 8.84 13.84 14.05
N SER A 52 7.65 14.19 13.55
CA SER A 52 6.70 13.20 13.03
C SER A 52 5.91 13.69 11.82
N MET A 53 5.84 12.81 10.82
CA MET A 53 5.04 12.99 9.61
C MET A 53 3.94 11.95 9.54
N SER A 54 2.72 12.38 9.15
CA SER A 54 1.54 11.51 9.06
C SER A 54 1.17 11.24 7.61
N TYR A 55 0.88 9.98 7.28
CA TYR A 55 0.46 9.53 5.96
C TYR A 55 -0.87 8.79 6.07
N ARG A 56 -1.89 9.24 5.34
CA ARG A 56 -3.16 8.52 5.22
C ARG A 56 -3.07 7.57 4.03
N ILE A 57 -3.10 6.26 4.30
CA ILE A 57 -3.07 5.20 3.29
C ILE A 57 -4.46 4.61 3.14
N LEU A 58 -4.86 4.36 1.91
CA LEU A 58 -6.11 3.69 1.56
C LEU A 58 -5.81 2.54 0.59
N VAL A 59 -6.12 1.31 0.99
CA VAL A 59 -5.98 0.13 0.14
C VAL A 59 -7.22 0.00 -0.73
N GLN A 60 -7.02 -0.08 -2.05
CA GLN A 60 -8.08 -0.21 -3.04
C GLN A 60 -8.18 -1.66 -3.55
N PRO A 61 -9.36 -2.09 -4.03
CA PRO A 61 -9.45 -3.32 -4.80
C PRO A 61 -8.49 -3.28 -6.00
N PRO A 62 -8.03 -4.44 -6.50
CA PRO A 62 -7.38 -4.50 -7.78
C PRO A 62 -8.34 -3.92 -8.83
N GLY A 63 -7.92 -2.84 -9.48
CA GLY A 63 -8.71 -2.24 -10.55
C GLY A 63 -8.80 -3.24 -11.70
N ILE A 64 -9.99 -3.77 -11.95
CA ILE A 64 -10.29 -4.45 -13.21
C ILE A 64 -10.29 -3.34 -14.26
N GLN A 65 -9.15 -3.12 -14.93
CA GLN A 65 -9.23 -2.43 -16.21
C GLN A 65 -10.07 -3.34 -17.11
N PRO A 66 -11.18 -2.84 -17.69
CA PRO A 66 -11.79 -3.56 -18.79
C PRO A 66 -10.64 -3.85 -19.76
N ALA A 67 -10.40 -5.13 -20.07
CA ALA A 67 -9.66 -5.42 -21.29
C ALA A 67 -10.34 -4.58 -22.38
N ASP A 68 -9.57 -3.85 -23.19
CA ASP A 68 -10.09 -3.26 -24.41
C ASP A 68 -10.74 -4.41 -25.17
N SER A 69 -12.03 -4.60 -24.94
CA SER A 69 -12.81 -5.65 -25.57
C SER A 69 -12.80 -5.18 -27.00
N GLU A 70 -11.96 -5.83 -27.80
CA GLU A 70 -11.93 -5.70 -29.25
C GLU A 70 -13.39 -5.69 -29.66
N ILE A 71 -13.90 -4.50 -30.00
CA ILE A 71 -15.26 -4.37 -30.49
C ILE A 71 -15.19 -5.11 -31.81
N ILE A 72 -15.58 -6.39 -31.82
CA ILE A 72 -15.69 -7.19 -33.03
C ILE A 72 -16.77 -6.48 -33.84
N LYS A 73 -16.33 -5.66 -34.80
CA LYS A 73 -17.22 -5.01 -35.76
C LYS A 73 -17.79 -6.12 -36.63
N VAL A 74 -18.96 -6.63 -36.25
CA VAL A 74 -19.70 -7.57 -37.08
C VAL A 74 -20.16 -6.81 -38.32
N GLN A 75 -19.48 -7.05 -39.44
CA GLN A 75 -19.88 -6.50 -40.72
C GLN A 75 -21.10 -7.28 -41.20
N LYS A 76 -22.28 -6.67 -41.06
CA LYS A 76 -23.53 -7.21 -41.59
C LYS A 76 -23.50 -7.05 -43.11
N ASN A 77 -23.28 -8.13 -43.84
CA ASN A 77 -23.58 -8.17 -45.27
C ASN A 77 -25.10 -8.10 -45.41
N VAL A 78 -25.59 -7.04 -46.06
CA VAL A 78 -26.99 -6.94 -46.47
C VAL A 78 -27.20 -7.97 -47.59
N GLY A 79 -28.30 -8.71 -47.49
CA GLY A 79 -28.51 -10.01 -48.12
C GLY A 79 -28.49 -10.06 -49.65
N GLU A 80 -28.38 -11.31 -50.12
CA GLU A 80 -28.84 -11.79 -51.43
C GLU A 80 -30.36 -11.70 -51.56
#